data_AF-A0A3C0IV69-F1
#
_entry.id   AF-A0A3C0IV69-F1
#
_cell.length_a   1.000
_cell.length_b   1.000
_cell.length_c   1.000
_cell.angle_alpha   90.00
_cell.angle_beta   90.00
_cell.angle_gamma   90.00
#
_symmetry.space_group_name_H-M   'P 1'
#
loop_
_entity.id
_entity.type
_entity.pdbx_description
1 polymer ?
#
loop_
_entity_poly.entity_id
_entity_poly.type
_entity_poly.pdbx_seq_one_letter_code
_entity_poly.pdbx_strand_id
1 'polypeptide(L)' 'KQDLMHVAVCTLLSSSGFYSLSGHDEEGWPHFEQRKALPEMPLYEQENFLKDHILLYFEQQGL' A
#
# COMPACT_ATOMS: atom_id res chain seq x y z
N LYS A 1 9.44 -12.62 4.02
CA LYS A 1 9.25 -11.47 4.97
C LYS A 1 9.06 -10.16 4.21
N GLN A 2 9.81 -9.92 3.12
CA GLN A 2 9.61 -8.76 2.24
C GLN A 2 8.25 -8.78 1.53
N ASP A 3 7.73 -9.96 1.20
CA ASP A 3 6.44 -10.11 0.49
C ASP A 3 5.28 -9.54 1.31
N LEU A 4 5.26 -9.83 2.62
CA LEU A 4 4.31 -9.24 3.56
C LEU A 4 4.41 -7.71 3.62
N MET A 5 5.62 -7.15 3.54
CA MET A 5 5.81 -5.70 3.53
C MET A 5 5.33 -5.09 2.21
N HIS A 6 5.57 -5.77 1.09
CA HIS A 6 5.05 -5.33 -0.21
C HIS A 6 3.52 -5.33 -0.22
N VAL A 7 2.87 -6.40 0.24
CA VAL A 7 1.41 -6.49 0.35
C VAL A 7 0.86 -5.38 1.25
N ALA A 8 1.47 -5.14 2.41
CA ALA A 8 1.06 -4.07 3.32
C ALA A 8 1.14 -2.70 2.64
N VAL A 9 2.27 -2.37 2.01
CA VAL A 9 2.45 -1.08 1.32
C VAL A 9 1.46 -0.93 0.15
N CYS A 10 1.28 -1.97 -0.67
CA CYS A 10 0.31 -1.91 -1.77
C CYS A 10 -1.12 -1.71 -1.26
N THR A 11 -1.48 -2.36 -0.15
CA THR A 11 -2.80 -2.22 0.47
C THR A 11 -3.01 -0.78 0.96
N LEU A 12 -2.06 -0.24 1.73
CA LEU A 12 -2.12 1.12 2.27
C LEU A 12 -2.25 2.17 1.16
N LEU A 13 -1.48 2.01 0.09
CA LEU A 13 -1.41 2.98 -1.00
C LEU A 13 -2.48 2.77 -2.09
N SER A 14 -3.28 1.71 -2.00
CA SER A 14 -4.41 1.47 -2.91
C SER A 14 -5.55 2.47 -2.70
N SER A 15 -5.77 2.93 -1.45
CA SER A 15 -6.77 3.98 -1.13
C SER A 15 -6.49 5.29 -1.88
N SER A 16 -5.21 5.61 -2.07
CA SER A 16 -4.74 6.77 -2.83
C SER A 16 -4.52 6.47 -4.32
N GLY A 17 -4.88 5.27 -4.79
CA GLY A 17 -4.82 4.87 -6.19
C GLY A 17 -3.42 4.63 -6.74
N PHE A 18 -2.39 4.42 -5.91
CA PHE A 18 -1.05 4.04 -6.41
C PHE A 18 -0.99 2.60 -6.88
N TYR A 19 -1.73 1.75 -6.20
CA TYR A 19 -1.87 0.33 -6.51
C TYR A 19 -3.35 -0.02 -6.67
N SER A 20 -3.61 -1.11 -7.37
CA SER A 20 -4.94 -1.68 -7.52
C SER A 20 -4.83 -3.20 -7.41
N LEU A 21 -5.74 -3.82 -6.66
CA LEU A 21 -5.78 -5.28 -6.56
C LEU A 21 -6.12 -5.88 -7.94
N SER A 22 -5.19 -6.67 -8.47
CA SER A 22 -5.31 -7.33 -9.78
C SER A 22 -5.86 -8.75 -9.68
N GLY A 23 -5.77 -9.38 -8.50
CA GLY A 23 -6.28 -10.73 -8.26
C GLY A 23 -5.60 -11.39 -7.08
N HIS A 24 -5.79 -12.70 -6.95
CA HIS A 24 -5.05 -13.55 -6.03
C HIS A 24 -4.40 -14.70 -6.82
N ASP A 25 -3.25 -15.17 -6.38
CA ASP A 25 -2.62 -16.36 -6.96
C ASP A 25 -3.20 -17.67 -6.42
N GLU A 26 -2.62 -18.80 -6.85
CA GLU A 26 -3.05 -20.15 -6.46
C GLU A 26 -2.93 -20.42 -4.96
N GLU A 27 -2.08 -19.67 -4.26
CA GLU A 27 -1.90 -19.74 -2.81
C GLU A 27 -2.78 -18.74 -2.05
N GLY A 28 -3.56 -17.93 -2.78
CA GLY A 28 -4.46 -16.92 -2.22
C GLY A 28 -3.76 -15.61 -1.84
N TRP A 29 -2.51 -15.39 -2.27
CA TRP A 29 -1.84 -14.11 -2.03
C TRP A 29 -2.35 -13.03 -2.97
N PRO A 30 -2.61 -11.81 -2.46
CA PRO A 30 -3.08 -10.71 -3.29
C PRO A 30 -1.96 -10.17 -4.19
N HIS A 31 -2.26 -9.98 -5.47
CA HIS A 31 -1.36 -9.35 -6.46
C HIS A 31 -1.86 -7.96 -6.81
N PHE A 32 -0.95 -7.01 -6.91
CA PHE A 32 -1.28 -5.61 -7.15
C PHE A 32 -0.64 -5.10 -8.44
N GLU A 33 -1.40 -4.29 -9.19
CA GLU A 33 -0.91 -3.54 -10.34
C GLU A 33 -0.57 -2.11 -9.90
N GLN A 34 0.64 -1.63 -10.22
CA GLN A 34 1.02 -0.24 -9.99
C GLN A 34 0.37 0.66 -11.04
N ARG A 35 -0.51 1.57 -10.59
CA ARG A 35 -1.25 2.48 -11.47
C ARG A 35 -0.53 3.81 -11.71
N LYS A 36 0.29 4.24 -10.75
CA LYS A 36 1.11 5.45 -10.86
C LYS A 36 2.45 5.27 -10.17
N ALA A 37 3.46 5.95 -10.70
CA ALA A 37 4.77 6.02 -10.06
C ALA A 37 4.64 6.66 -8.66
N LEU A 38 5.37 6.12 -7.70
CA LEU A 38 5.54 6.78 -6.41
C LEU A 38 6.43 8.02 -6.63
N PRO A 39 6.10 9.16 -6.02
CA PRO A 39 6.96 10.32 -6.09
C PRO A 39 8.31 10.00 -5.45
N GLU A 40 9.39 10.58 -5.98
CA GLU A 40 10.68 10.56 -5.30
C GLU A 40 10.61 11.51 -4.11
N MET A 41 11.00 11.02 -2.94
CA MET A 41 10.97 11.78 -1.70
C MET A 41 12.09 11.35 -0.75
N PRO A 42 12.60 12.25 0.10
CA PRO A 42 13.53 11.90 1.17
C PRO A 42 12.96 10.85 2.13
N LEU A 43 13.83 10.10 2.81
CA LEU A 43 13.41 9.00 3.68
C LEU A 43 12.43 9.42 4.79
N TYR A 44 12.62 10.61 5.38
CA TYR A 44 11.73 11.13 6.41
C TYR A 44 10.32 11.44 5.89
N GLU A 45 10.21 11.87 4.63
CA GLU A 45 8.93 12.11 3.97
C GLU A 45 8.25 10.81 3.59
N GLN A 46 9.02 9.80 3.13
CA GLN A 46 8.48 8.44 2.88
C GLN A 46 7.88 7.84 4.16
N GLU A 47 8.55 8.01 5.30
CA GLU A 47 8.06 7.52 6.59
C GLU A 47 6.75 8.22 6.99
N ASN A 48 6.69 9.55 6.90
CA ASN A 48 5.47 10.30 7.21
C ASN A 48 4.33 9.96 6.25
N PHE A 49 4.63 9.86 4.95
CA PHE A 49 3.67 9.47 3.93
C PHE A 49 3.03 8.11 4.22
N LEU A 50 3.84 7.11 4.61
CA LEU A 50 3.31 5.81 5.01
C LEU A 50 2.49 5.88 6.30
N LYS A 51 2.92 6.65 7.31
CA LYS A 51 2.16 6.86 8.55
C LYS A 51 0.78 7.47 8.28
N ASP A 52 0.70 8.47 7.42
CA ASP A 52 -0.58 9.10 7.04
C ASP A 52 -1.53 8.08 6.39
N HIS A 53 -1.01 7.21 5.52
CA HIS A 53 -1.82 6.15 4.91
C HIS A 53 -2.21 5.04 5.88
N ILE A 54 -1.39 4.77 6.90
CA ILE A 54 -1.74 3.84 7.98
C ILE A 54 -2.91 4.40 8.80
N LEU A 55 -2.88 5.69 9.15
CA LEU A 55 -3.99 6.34 9.86
C LEU A 55 -5.27 6.29 9.01
N LEU A 56 -5.18 6.67 7.73
CA LEU A 56 -6.29 6.60 6.79
C LEU A 56 -6.86 5.17 6.68
N TYR A 57 -6.01 4.15 6.63
CA TYR A 57 -6.44 2.76 6.59
C TYR A 57 -7.26 2.40 7.83
N PHE A 58 -6.78 2.73 9.03
CA PHE A 58 -7.51 2.44 10.27
C PHE A 58 -8.84 3.20 10.34
N GLU A 59 -8.86 4.48 9.96
CA GLU A 59 -10.10 5.26 9.88
C GLU A 59 -11.12 4.61 8.94
N GLN A 60 -10.69 4.11 7.78
CA GLN A 60 -11.55 3.41 6.82
C GLN A 60 -12.08 2.07 7.34
N GLN A 61 -11.34 1.41 8.25
CA GLN A 61 -11.80 0.20 8.94
C GLN A 61 -12.71 0.49 10.15
N GLY A 62 -12.96 1.77 10.45
CA GLY A 62 -13.76 2.18 11.61
C GLY A 62 -13.04 1.98 12.95
N LEU A 63 -11.70 2.03 12.94
CA LEU A 63 -10.83 1.89 14.10
C LEU A 63 -10.23 3.24 14.52
#